data_AF-A0A0C3PWC7-F1
#
_entry.id   AF-A0A0C3PWC7-F1
#
_cell.length_a   1.000
_cell.length_b   1.000
_cell.length_c   1.000
_cell.angle_alpha   90.00
_cell.angle_beta   90.00
_cell.angle_gamma   90.00
#
_symmetry.space_group_name_H-M   'P 1'
#
loop_
_entity.id
_entity.type
_entity.pdbx_description
1 polymer ?
#
loop_
_entity_poly.entity_id
_entity_poly.type
_entity_poly.pdbx_seq_one_letter_code
_entity_poly.pdbx_strand_id
1 'polypeptide(L)'
;MEPDERYALFLQRAVYRFEQWVARMIGTGDDGEDEVSGQPRRLAPNEVPPLDVIMVWHTYMLNPKTYYEDCLRKLPGLLKIGSFPLLHLAGSIDQETLLPHPPPESRVAAFSSLTGQPFDPPTNTTSEETVTVFCPSCSQANSIPWITYKGDGYAQRGFACACAHCQFEFSRE
;
A
#
# COMPACT_ATOMS: atom_id res chain seq x y z
N MET A 1 5.10 1.30 -23.64
CA MET A 1 5.70 1.06 -22.32
C MET A 1 6.37 -0.29 -22.38
N GLU A 2 7.68 -0.31 -22.18
CA GLU A 2 8.48 -1.52 -22.22
C GLU A 2 8.12 -2.46 -21.05
N PRO A 3 8.46 -3.77 -21.11
CA PRO A 3 8.18 -4.71 -20.03
C PRO A 3 8.66 -4.25 -18.65
N ASP A 4 9.88 -3.71 -18.56
CA ASP A 4 10.46 -3.26 -17.29
C ASP A 4 9.72 -2.06 -16.70
N GLU A 5 9.26 -1.13 -17.55
CA GLU A 5 8.47 0.02 -17.12
C GLU A 5 7.09 -0.39 -16.59
N ARG A 6 6.45 -1.39 -17.23
CA ARG A 6 5.18 -1.96 -16.74
C ARG A 6 5.35 -2.64 -15.39
N TYR A 7 6.46 -3.35 -15.20
CA TYR A 7 6.77 -4.00 -13.92
C TYR A 7 7.04 -2.97 -12.83
N ALA A 8 7.82 -1.92 -13.12
CA ALA A 8 8.05 -0.82 -12.18
C ALA A 8 6.73 -0.14 -11.79
N LEU A 9 5.85 0.13 -12.76
CA LEU A 9 4.52 0.68 -12.51
C LEU A 9 3.68 -0.22 -11.59
N PHE A 10 3.63 -1.52 -11.87
CA PHE A 10 2.94 -2.49 -11.02
C PHE A 10 3.47 -2.46 -9.58
N LEU A 11 4.80 -2.46 -9.40
CA LEU A 11 5.42 -2.38 -8.08
C LEU A 11 5.05 -1.07 -7.36
N GLN A 12 5.07 0.06 -8.05
CA GLN A 12 4.68 1.35 -7.45
C GLN A 12 3.21 1.36 -7.02
N ARG A 13 2.34 0.69 -7.78
CA ARG A 13 0.93 0.52 -7.40
C ARG A 13 0.78 -0.37 -6.17
N ALA A 14 1.50 -1.47 -6.10
CA ALA A 14 1.50 -2.36 -4.93
C ALA A 14 2.00 -1.65 -3.67
N VAL A 15 3.09 -0.87 -3.78
CA VAL A 15 3.62 -0.05 -2.67
C VAL A 15 2.58 0.96 -2.19
N TYR A 16 1.95 1.69 -3.10
CA TYR A 16 0.88 2.63 -2.72
C TYR A 16 -0.28 1.92 -2.01
N ARG A 17 -0.72 0.76 -2.50
CA ARG A 17 -1.79 -0.03 -1.87
C ARG A 17 -1.39 -0.51 -0.47
N PHE A 18 -0.12 -0.89 -0.29
CA PHE A 18 0.44 -1.19 1.02
C PHE A 18 0.41 0.02 1.96
N GLU A 19 0.83 1.20 1.49
CA GLU A 19 0.78 2.44 2.28
C GLU A 19 -0.64 2.79 2.71
N GLN A 20 -1.63 2.70 1.81
CA GLN A 20 -3.04 2.94 2.15
C GLN A 20 -3.56 1.94 3.17
N TRP A 21 -3.22 0.65 3.02
CA TRP A 21 -3.59 -0.39 3.97
C TRP A 21 -3.00 -0.12 5.35
N VAL A 22 -1.69 0.11 5.46
CA VAL A 22 -1.04 0.37 6.75
C VAL A 22 -1.52 1.66 7.40
N ALA A 23 -1.63 2.75 6.64
CA ALA A 23 -2.03 4.05 7.17
C ALA A 23 -3.44 4.02 7.79
N ARG A 24 -4.36 3.23 7.22
CA ARG A 24 -5.74 3.14 7.70
C ARG A 24 -5.91 2.11 8.81
N MET A 25 -5.01 1.13 8.90
CA MET A 25 -4.89 0.23 10.07
C MET A 25 -4.44 0.97 11.35
N ILE A 26 -3.85 2.17 11.22
CA ILE A 26 -3.55 3.03 12.36
C ILE A 26 -4.84 3.56 13.00
N GLY A 27 -5.86 3.87 12.19
CA GLY A 27 -7.11 4.54 12.60
C GLY A 27 -8.34 3.64 12.81
N THR A 28 -8.25 2.34 12.53
CA THR A 28 -9.29 1.35 12.90
C THR A 28 -9.12 0.80 14.31
N GLY A 29 -8.05 1.17 15.00
CA GLY A 29 -8.00 1.06 16.45
C GLY A 29 -8.93 2.12 17.00
N ASP A 30 -10.18 1.72 17.25
CA ASP A 30 -11.06 2.39 18.20
C ASP A 30 -10.20 2.87 19.38
N ASP A 31 -10.29 4.14 19.72
CA ASP A 31 -9.74 4.72 20.96
C ASP A 31 -10.53 4.19 22.18
N GLY A 32 -10.88 2.90 22.15
CA GLY A 32 -11.56 2.12 23.16
C GLY A 32 -10.55 1.24 23.88
N GLU A 33 -9.98 1.78 24.96
CA GLU A 33 -9.77 1.08 26.23
C GLU A 33 -8.99 -0.25 26.28
N ASP A 34 -8.16 -0.61 25.30
CA ASP A 34 -7.30 -1.82 25.37
C ASP A 34 -5.79 -1.52 25.22
N GLU A 35 -5.32 -0.41 25.81
CA GLU A 35 -3.88 -0.15 26.04
C GLU A 35 -3.26 -1.07 27.13
N VAL A 36 -4.00 -2.01 27.71
CA VAL A 36 -3.56 -2.74 28.92
C VAL A 36 -2.91 -4.11 28.65
N SER A 37 -3.04 -4.73 27.47
CA SER A 37 -2.55 -6.11 27.32
C SER A 37 -1.13 -6.27 26.73
N GLY A 38 -0.59 -5.28 26.02
CA GLY A 38 0.70 -5.42 25.32
C GLY A 38 0.75 -6.62 24.35
N GLN A 39 -0.42 -7.20 24.00
CA GLN A 39 -0.47 -8.41 23.20
C GLN A 39 -0.48 -8.07 21.71
N PRO A 40 0.36 -8.75 20.92
CA PRO A 40 0.40 -8.54 19.48
C PRO A 40 -0.94 -8.92 18.81
N ARG A 41 -1.58 -8.00 18.07
CA ARG A 41 -2.88 -8.27 17.41
C ARG A 41 -2.68 -9.12 16.16
N ARG A 42 -3.38 -10.25 16.06
CA ARG A 42 -3.42 -11.04 14.83
C ARG A 42 -4.47 -10.47 13.89
N LEU A 43 -4.17 -10.42 12.59
CA LEU A 43 -5.14 -10.04 11.57
C LEU A 43 -6.23 -11.12 11.50
N ALA A 44 -7.49 -10.68 11.52
CA ALA A 44 -8.60 -11.53 11.15
C ALA A 44 -8.52 -11.89 9.65
N PRO A 45 -9.11 -13.02 9.21
CA PRO A 45 -9.01 -13.47 7.81
C PRO A 45 -9.43 -12.42 6.77
N ASN A 46 -10.41 -11.57 7.09
CA ASN A 46 -10.91 -10.50 6.24
C ASN A 46 -10.04 -9.23 6.25
N GLU A 47 -9.12 -9.09 7.21
CA GLU A 47 -8.17 -7.97 7.29
C GLU A 47 -6.85 -8.24 6.54
N VAL A 48 -6.59 -9.50 6.20
CA VAL A 48 -5.38 -9.87 5.45
C VAL A 48 -5.46 -9.25 4.05
N PRO A 49 -4.51 -8.40 3.65
CA PRO A 49 -4.59 -7.72 2.36
C PRO A 49 -4.32 -8.68 1.18
N PRO A 50 -4.52 -8.21 -0.07
CA PRO A 50 -4.18 -8.92 -1.31
C PRO A 50 -2.70 -9.31 -1.39
N LEU A 51 -2.39 -10.25 -2.30
CA LEU A 51 -1.06 -10.84 -2.42
C LEU A 51 0.04 -9.83 -2.76
N ASP A 52 -0.20 -8.86 -3.64
CA ASP A 52 0.80 -7.86 -4.01
C ASP A 52 1.18 -6.95 -2.83
N VAL A 53 0.20 -6.57 -2.00
CA VAL A 53 0.42 -5.80 -0.77
C VAL A 53 1.21 -6.61 0.26
N ILE A 54 0.87 -7.90 0.41
CA ILE A 54 1.59 -8.83 1.28
C ILE A 54 3.03 -9.00 0.82
N MET A 55 3.28 -9.10 -0.48
CA MET A 55 4.63 -9.27 -1.02
C MET A 55 5.49 -8.03 -0.78
N VAL A 56 4.90 -6.83 -0.88
CA VAL A 56 5.57 -5.58 -0.48
C VAL A 56 5.93 -5.62 1.01
N TRP A 57 4.98 -5.97 1.87
CA TRP A 57 5.23 -6.07 3.32
C TRP A 57 6.32 -7.09 3.64
N HIS A 58 6.26 -8.28 3.05
CA HIS A 58 7.26 -9.33 3.23
C HIS A 58 8.66 -8.84 2.84
N THR A 59 8.79 -8.23 1.65
CA THR A 59 10.06 -7.71 1.14
C THR A 59 10.62 -6.61 2.05
N TYR A 60 9.74 -5.76 2.58
CA TYR A 60 10.13 -4.70 3.50
C TYR A 60 10.69 -5.25 4.82
N MET A 61 10.11 -6.35 5.35
CA MET A 61 10.61 -7.03 6.55
C MET A 61 12.00 -7.65 6.36
N LEU A 62 12.46 -7.88 5.12
CA LEU A 62 13.80 -8.41 4.83
C LEU A 62 14.92 -7.41 5.13
N ASN A 63 14.61 -6.14 5.41
CA ASN A 63 15.53 -5.16 5.99
C ASN A 63 15.09 -4.83 7.43
N PRO A 64 15.42 -5.68 8.42
CA PRO A 64 14.82 -5.63 9.75
C PRO A 64 15.13 -4.33 10.51
N LYS A 65 16.31 -3.73 10.30
CA LYS A 65 16.68 -2.46 10.96
C LYS A 65 15.79 -1.31 10.46
N THR A 66 15.76 -1.11 9.14
CA THR A 66 14.94 -0.06 8.52
C THR A 66 13.46 -0.29 8.81
N TYR A 67 12.99 -1.54 8.70
CA TYR A 67 11.62 -1.91 9.02
C TYR A 67 11.25 -1.51 10.45
N TYR A 68 12.07 -1.84 11.44
CA TYR A 68 11.80 -1.51 12.84
C TYR A 68 11.80 0.01 13.10
N GLU A 69 12.79 0.75 12.57
CA GLU A 69 12.88 2.21 12.72
C GLU A 69 11.67 2.92 12.08
N ASP A 70 11.25 2.49 10.90
CA ASP A 70 10.08 3.06 10.21
C ASP A 70 8.77 2.67 10.90
N CYS A 71 8.66 1.46 11.45
CA CYS A 71 7.52 1.04 12.26
C CYS A 71 7.36 1.94 13.51
N LEU A 72 8.46 2.39 14.13
CA LEU A 72 8.40 3.33 15.26
C LEU A 72 8.01 4.75 14.85
N ARG A 73 8.40 5.21 13.65
CA ARG A 73 8.33 6.63 13.26
C ARG A 73 7.22 6.96 12.27
N LYS A 74 7.03 6.11 11.27
CA LYS A 74 6.18 6.38 10.09
C LYS A 74 4.96 5.47 10.04
N LEU A 75 5.10 4.21 10.45
CA LEU A 75 4.12 3.15 10.24
C LEU A 75 3.79 2.40 11.56
N PRO A 76 3.36 3.10 12.63
CA PRO A 76 3.09 2.47 13.93
C PRO A 76 2.01 1.39 13.90
N GLY A 77 1.13 1.42 12.89
CA GLY A 77 0.13 0.37 12.67
C GLY A 77 0.73 -1.02 12.48
N LEU A 78 1.95 -1.11 11.92
CA LEU A 78 2.64 -2.39 11.75
C LEU A 78 3.10 -3.00 13.08
N LEU A 79 3.43 -2.19 14.09
CA LEU A 79 3.78 -2.71 15.43
C LEU A 79 2.58 -3.31 16.14
N LYS A 80 1.37 -2.82 15.84
CA LYS A 80 0.13 -3.39 16.38
C LYS A 80 -0.13 -4.78 15.79
N ILE A 81 0.32 -5.05 14.57
CA ILE A 81 0.16 -6.34 13.91
C ILE A 81 1.24 -7.30 14.41
N GLY A 82 0.82 -8.32 15.13
CA GLY A 82 1.75 -9.14 15.89
C GLY A 82 2.62 -10.09 15.10
N SER A 83 2.14 -10.57 13.96
CA SER A 83 2.87 -11.53 13.14
C SER A 83 2.44 -11.43 11.69
N PHE A 84 3.40 -11.61 10.78
CA PHE A 84 3.12 -11.81 9.37
C PHE A 84 2.14 -13.00 9.19
N PRO A 85 1.04 -12.85 8.42
CA PRO A 85 -0.05 -13.83 8.36
C PRO A 85 0.27 -15.02 7.46
N LEU A 86 1.43 -15.66 7.67
CA LEU A 86 1.97 -16.72 6.81
C LEU A 86 1.00 -17.90 6.62
N LEU A 87 0.32 -18.32 7.69
CA LEU A 87 -0.62 -19.44 7.63
C LEU A 87 -1.85 -19.13 6.77
N HIS A 88 -2.38 -17.90 6.87
CA HIS A 88 -3.49 -17.46 6.03
C HIS A 88 -3.08 -17.41 4.54
N LEU A 89 -1.83 -17.01 4.27
CA LEU A 89 -1.31 -16.96 2.91
C LEU A 89 -1.14 -18.35 2.31
N ALA A 90 -0.53 -19.27 3.07
CA ALA A 90 -0.33 -20.65 2.64
C ALA A 90 -1.67 -21.32 2.31
N GLY A 91 -2.71 -21.09 3.12
CA GLY A 91 -4.06 -21.62 2.85
C GLY A 91 -4.84 -20.89 1.75
N SER A 92 -4.32 -19.77 1.22
CA SER A 92 -4.95 -19.00 0.14
C SER A 92 -4.36 -19.28 -1.24
N ILE A 93 -3.33 -20.13 -1.33
CA ILE A 93 -2.65 -20.47 -2.57
C ILE A 93 -2.83 -21.96 -2.82
N ASP A 94 -3.27 -22.30 -4.03
CA ASP A 94 -3.43 -23.68 -4.46
C ASP A 94 -2.06 -24.36 -4.56
N GLN A 95 -1.91 -25.53 -3.93
CA GLN A 95 -0.61 -26.20 -3.83
C GLN A 95 -0.11 -26.77 -5.17
N GLU A 96 -1.01 -27.09 -6.11
CA GLU A 96 -0.64 -27.70 -7.39
C GLU A 96 -0.41 -26.64 -8.47
N THR A 97 -1.33 -25.70 -8.60
CA THR A 97 -1.30 -24.64 -9.62
C THR A 97 -0.47 -23.43 -9.21
N LEU A 98 -0.20 -23.26 -7.91
CA LEU A 98 0.45 -22.08 -7.32
C LEU A 98 -0.31 -20.78 -7.54
N LEU A 99 -1.60 -20.86 -7.88
CA LEU A 99 -2.47 -19.71 -8.07
C LEU A 99 -3.23 -19.38 -6.78
N PRO A 100 -3.53 -18.09 -6.51
CA PRO A 100 -4.40 -17.72 -5.41
C PRO A 100 -5.81 -18.27 -5.60
N HIS A 101 -6.40 -18.81 -4.53
CA HIS A 101 -7.82 -19.09 -4.49
C HIS A 101 -8.63 -17.79 -4.53
N PRO A 102 -9.85 -17.80 -5.10
CA PRO A 102 -10.74 -16.65 -5.05
C PRO A 102 -10.96 -16.19 -3.59
N PRO A 103 -10.76 -14.90 -3.28
CA PRO A 103 -10.95 -14.40 -1.93
C PRO A 103 -12.46 -14.37 -1.56
N PRO A 104 -12.81 -14.54 -0.28
CA PRO A 104 -14.18 -14.30 0.19
C PRO A 104 -14.62 -12.86 -0.08
N GLU A 105 -15.89 -12.65 -0.44
CA GLU A 105 -16.45 -11.31 -0.73
C GLU A 105 -16.28 -10.34 0.44
N SER A 106 -16.39 -10.84 1.68
CA SER A 106 -16.18 -10.03 2.89
C SER A 106 -14.77 -9.46 3.00
N ARG A 107 -13.75 -10.21 2.53
CA ARG A 107 -12.34 -9.78 2.49
C ARG A 107 -12.11 -8.74 1.39
N VAL A 108 -12.73 -8.95 0.23
CA VAL A 108 -12.71 -8.00 -0.90
C VAL A 108 -13.33 -6.66 -0.48
N ALA A 109 -14.51 -6.71 0.13
CA ALA A 109 -15.23 -5.55 0.62
C ALA A 109 -14.48 -4.82 1.74
N ALA A 110 -13.91 -5.57 2.70
CA ALA A 110 -13.13 -4.99 3.79
C ALA A 110 -11.92 -4.22 3.27
N PHE A 111 -11.12 -4.81 2.38
CA PHE A 111 -9.95 -4.12 1.81
C PHE A 111 -10.35 -2.87 1.01
N SER A 112 -11.39 -3.00 0.18
CA SER A 112 -11.86 -1.89 -0.67
C SER A 112 -12.41 -0.74 0.16
N SER A 113 -13.19 -1.04 1.21
CA SER A 113 -13.71 -0.05 2.14
C SER A 113 -12.61 0.61 2.97
N LEU A 114 -11.59 -0.15 3.37
CA LEU A 114 -10.50 0.36 4.20
C LEU A 114 -9.56 1.28 3.42
N THR A 115 -9.24 0.91 2.19
CA THR A 115 -8.16 1.55 1.40
C THR A 115 -8.67 2.45 0.28
N GLY A 116 -9.93 2.31 -0.12
CA GLY A 116 -10.44 2.92 -1.35
C GLY A 116 -9.80 2.37 -2.62
N GLN A 117 -9.13 1.21 -2.55
CA GLN A 117 -8.50 0.55 -3.69
C GLN A 117 -9.18 -0.78 -4.00
N PRO A 118 -9.25 -1.22 -5.26
CA PRO A 118 -9.77 -2.55 -5.59
C PRO A 118 -8.94 -3.64 -4.91
N PHE A 119 -9.53 -4.81 -4.65
CA PHE A 119 -8.82 -5.95 -4.06
C PHE A 119 -7.83 -6.58 -5.05
N ASP A 120 -8.19 -6.69 -6.32
CA ASP A 120 -7.25 -7.13 -7.34
C ASP A 120 -6.35 -5.96 -7.78
N PRO A 121 -5.04 -6.17 -7.93
CA PRO A 121 -4.15 -5.12 -8.40
C PRO A 121 -4.52 -4.68 -9.82
N PRO A 122 -4.49 -3.37 -10.13
CA PRO A 122 -4.67 -2.90 -11.50
C PRO A 122 -3.53 -3.44 -12.38
N THR A 123 -3.88 -4.23 -13.39
CA THR A 123 -2.93 -4.81 -14.36
C THR A 123 -2.68 -3.89 -15.56
N ASN A 124 -3.53 -2.90 -15.74
CA ASN A 124 -3.37 -1.82 -16.69
C ASN A 124 -3.59 -0.50 -15.97
N THR A 125 -2.71 0.47 -16.20
CA THR A 125 -2.86 1.82 -15.66
C THR A 125 -2.92 2.80 -16.81
N THR A 126 -3.90 3.69 -16.81
CA THR A 126 -4.06 4.73 -17.83
C THR A 126 -3.60 6.09 -17.31
N SER A 127 -3.41 7.05 -18.21
CA SER A 127 -3.10 8.45 -17.84
C SER A 127 -4.29 9.19 -17.22
N GLU A 128 -5.49 8.61 -17.22
CA GLU A 128 -6.69 9.17 -16.60
C GLU A 128 -6.73 8.87 -15.10
N GLU A 129 -6.07 7.80 -14.67
CA GLU A 129 -5.97 7.45 -13.26
C GLU A 129 -5.01 8.40 -12.56
N THR A 130 -5.45 8.95 -11.42
CA THR A 130 -4.64 9.87 -10.62
C THR A 130 -4.45 9.38 -9.18
N VAL A 131 -3.53 10.02 -8.49
CA VAL A 131 -3.26 9.88 -7.07
C VAL A 131 -3.21 11.23 -6.40
N THR A 132 -3.69 11.29 -5.16
CA THR A 132 -3.57 12.49 -4.35
C THR A 132 -2.21 12.52 -3.64
N VAL A 133 -1.43 13.57 -3.89
CA VAL A 133 -0.17 13.82 -3.21
C VAL A 133 -0.21 15.21 -2.58
N PHE A 134 0.12 15.29 -1.29
CA PHE A 134 0.12 16.53 -0.55
C PHE A 134 1.45 17.27 -0.76
N CYS A 135 1.37 18.57 -1.03
CA CYS A 135 2.55 19.40 -1.22
C CYS A 135 3.34 19.50 0.10
N PRO A 136 4.66 19.26 0.10
CA PRO A 136 5.46 19.33 1.32
C PRO A 136 5.63 20.76 1.85
N SER A 137 5.41 21.78 1.02
CA SER A 137 5.54 23.20 1.41
C SER A 137 4.24 23.76 2.01
N CYS A 138 3.10 23.60 1.31
CA CYS A 138 1.83 24.19 1.74
C CYS A 138 0.77 23.19 2.20
N SER A 139 1.07 21.88 2.20
CA SER A 139 0.12 20.79 2.54
C SER A 139 -1.13 20.70 1.67
N GLN A 140 -1.21 21.44 0.56
CA GLN A 140 -2.35 21.35 -0.36
C GLN A 140 -2.31 20.02 -1.11
N ALA A 141 -3.48 19.39 -1.27
CA ALA A 141 -3.64 18.19 -2.09
C ALA A 141 -3.50 18.49 -3.59
N ASN A 142 -2.74 17.66 -4.30
CA ASN A 142 -2.56 17.72 -5.75
C ASN A 142 -2.99 16.38 -6.36
N SER A 143 -3.78 16.43 -7.44
CA SER A 143 -4.17 15.25 -8.22
C SER A 143 -3.15 15.04 -9.32
N ILE A 144 -2.39 13.94 -9.25
CA ILE A 144 -1.25 13.65 -10.13
C ILE A 144 -1.54 12.37 -10.91
N PRO A 145 -1.39 12.36 -12.25
CA PRO A 145 -1.50 11.13 -13.03
C PRO A 145 -0.49 10.06 -12.59
N TRP A 146 -0.91 8.80 -12.58
CA TRP A 146 0.01 7.68 -12.32
C TRP A 146 1.11 7.60 -13.36
N ILE A 147 0.74 7.87 -14.62
CA ILE A 147 1.64 7.86 -15.77
C ILE A 147 1.35 9.04 -16.69
N THR A 148 2.38 9.51 -17.38
CA THR A 148 2.28 10.48 -18.46
C THR A 148 3.09 10.00 -19.66
N TYR A 149 2.84 10.59 -20.82
CA TYR A 149 3.67 10.38 -22.02
C TYR A 149 5.11 10.89 -21.82
N LYS A 150 5.30 11.90 -20.97
CA LYS A 150 6.62 12.50 -20.72
C LYS A 150 7.52 11.66 -19.80
N GLY A 151 6.95 10.72 -19.05
CA GLY A 151 7.72 9.92 -18.08
C GLY A 151 7.81 10.56 -16.69
N ASP A 152 7.02 11.59 -16.41
CA ASP A 152 6.98 12.36 -15.16
C ASP A 152 5.76 12.06 -14.27
N GLY A 153 4.98 11.03 -14.61
CA GLY A 153 3.87 10.56 -13.78
C GLY A 153 4.33 9.97 -12.45
N TYR A 154 3.42 9.88 -11.48
CA TYR A 154 3.76 9.50 -10.11
C TYR A 154 4.49 8.16 -9.98
N ALA A 155 4.13 7.16 -10.78
CA ALA A 155 4.78 5.84 -10.77
C ALA A 155 5.95 5.70 -11.75
N GLN A 156 6.34 6.78 -12.43
CA GLN A 156 7.46 6.77 -13.37
C GLN A 156 8.72 7.33 -12.69
N ARG A 157 9.89 6.91 -13.18
CA ARG A 157 11.20 7.26 -12.59
C ARG A 157 11.45 8.78 -12.58
N GLY A 158 10.94 9.50 -13.57
CA GLY A 158 11.11 10.95 -13.70
C GLY A 158 10.09 11.77 -12.93
N PHE A 159 9.41 11.20 -11.92
CA PHE A 159 8.34 11.90 -11.20
C PHE A 159 8.83 13.26 -10.66
N ALA A 160 8.18 14.31 -11.12
CA ALA A 160 8.29 15.65 -10.60
C ALA A 160 6.95 16.37 -10.82
N CYS A 161 6.55 17.21 -9.87
CA CYS A 161 5.38 18.04 -10.06
C CYS A 161 5.52 19.39 -9.36
N ALA A 162 4.88 20.41 -9.93
CA ALA A 162 4.69 21.70 -9.28
C ALA A 162 3.33 21.72 -8.57
N CYS A 163 3.29 22.19 -7.33
CA CYS A 163 2.04 22.34 -6.59
C CYS A 163 1.12 23.34 -7.29
N ALA A 164 -0.14 22.97 -7.53
CA ALA A 164 -1.12 23.85 -8.17
C ALA A 164 -1.41 25.13 -7.36
N HIS A 165 -1.16 25.12 -6.05
CA HIS A 165 -1.42 26.25 -5.16
C HIS A 165 -0.22 27.18 -4.96
N CYS A 166 0.95 26.64 -4.57
CA CYS A 166 2.12 27.44 -4.22
C CYS A 166 3.26 27.38 -5.24
N GLN A 167 3.11 26.60 -6.32
CA GLN A 167 4.12 26.39 -7.37
C GLN A 167 5.45 25.79 -6.88
N PHE A 168 5.52 25.29 -5.64
CA PHE A 168 6.67 24.55 -5.16
C PHE A 168 6.83 23.26 -5.97
N GLU A 169 8.04 23.06 -6.52
CA GLU A 169 8.40 21.84 -7.25
C GLU A 169 8.91 20.78 -6.28
N PHE A 170 8.40 19.56 -6.41
CA PHE A 170 8.82 18.43 -5.58
C PHE A 170 8.78 17.12 -6.36
N SER A 171 9.61 16.17 -5.91
CA SER A 171 9.73 14.82 -6.45
C SER A 171 9.54 13.80 -5.32
N ARG A 172 9.96 12.55 -5.52
CA ARG A 172 9.93 11.49 -4.50
C ARG A 172 11.08 11.59 -3.47
N GLU A 173 12.12 12.36 -3.76
CA GLU A 173 13.32 12.53 -2.92
C GLU A 173 13.30 13.84 -2.12
#